data_AF-A0A969NXD3-F1
#
_entry.id   AF-A0A969NXD3-F1
#
_cell.length_a   1.000
_cell.length_b   1.000
_cell.length_c   1.000
_cell.angle_alpha   90.00
_cell.angle_beta   90.00
_cell.angle_gamma   90.00
#
_symmetry.space_group_name_H-M   'P 1'
#
loop_
_entity.id
_entity.type
_entity.pdbx_description
1 polymer ?
#
loop_
_entity_poly.entity_id
_entity_poly.type
_entity_poly.pdbx_seq_one_letter_code
_entity_poly.pdbx_strand_id
1 'polypeptide(L)' 'MKPEPPVIRLVPHLPDLMQPADYANDSSNNGERIVKFRIRMTADGLAILADSQHPVALEELLASLGVDSIEQMLCG' A
#
# COMPACT_ATOMS: atom_id res chain seq x y z
N MET A 1 11.23 -18.18 12.18
CA MET A 1 11.16 -18.31 10.71
C MET A 1 10.98 -16.92 10.14
N LYS A 2 11.80 -16.52 9.16
CA LYS A 2 11.51 -15.30 8.39
C LYS A 2 10.28 -15.64 7.52
N PRO A 3 9.21 -14.82 7.52
CA PRO A 3 8.09 -15.06 6.60
C PRO A 3 8.64 -15.09 5.17
N GLU A 4 8.11 -16.00 4.35
CA GLU A 4 8.42 -16.00 2.93
C GLU A 4 7.95 -14.68 2.30
N PRO A 5 8.68 -14.14 1.30
CA PRO A 5 8.25 -12.92 0.64
C PRO A 5 6.90 -13.13 -0.05
N PRO A 6 5.99 -12.14 -0.01
CA PRO A 6 4.69 -12.24 -0.66
C PRO A 6 4.81 -12.35 -2.17
N VAL A 7 3.86 -13.04 -2.80
CA VAL A 7 3.76 -13.04 -4.27
C VAL A 7 3.20 -11.71 -4.74
N ILE A 8 3.97 -10.98 -5.56
CA ILE A 8 3.51 -9.73 -6.20
C ILE A 8 2.68 -10.06 -7.45
N ARG A 9 1.46 -9.51 -7.53
CA ARG A 9 0.58 -9.60 -8.71
C ARG A 9 0.29 -8.21 -9.24
N LEU A 10 0.68 -7.96 -10.49
CA LEU A 10 0.31 -6.71 -11.16
C LEU A 10 -1.14 -6.76 -11.61
N VAL A 11 -1.94 -5.79 -11.19
CA VAL A 11 -3.36 -5.68 -11.53
C VAL A 11 -3.62 -4.39 -12.32
N PRO A 12 -4.60 -4.40 -13.24
CA PRO A 12 -4.86 -3.24 -14.09
C PRO A 12 -5.45 -2.05 -13.33
N HIS A 13 -6.12 -2.30 -12.21
CA HIS A 13 -6.76 -1.24 -11.43
C HIS A 13 -6.85 -1.58 -9.94
N LEU A 14 -6.50 -0.60 -9.10
CA LEU A 14 -6.82 -0.53 -7.68
C LEU A 14 -7.48 0.83 -7.39
N PRO A 15 -8.40 0.91 -6.40
CA PRO A 15 -8.96 2.19 -6.00
C PRO A 15 -7.89 3.09 -5.39
N ASP A 16 -7.73 4.30 -5.92
CA ASP A 16 -6.85 5.31 -5.31
C ASP A 16 -7.39 5.72 -3.94
N LEU A 17 -6.50 5.81 -2.95
CA LEU A 17 -6.81 6.36 -1.63
C LEU A 17 -6.22 7.76 -1.45
N MET A 18 -5.13 8.05 -2.15
CA MET A 18 -4.54 9.37 -2.23
C MET A 18 -5.40 10.30 -3.09
N GLN A 19 -5.40 11.58 -2.74
CA GLN A 19 -6.08 12.67 -3.43
C GLN A 19 -5.03 13.72 -3.78
N PRO A 20 -5.28 14.58 -4.79
CA PRO A 20 -4.30 15.59 -5.23
C PRO A 20 -3.71 16.46 -4.09
N ALA A 21 -4.52 16.78 -3.08
CA ALA A 21 -4.08 17.57 -1.93
C ALA A 21 -3.05 16.85 -1.03
N ASP A 22 -3.05 15.52 -1.00
CA ASP A 22 -2.10 14.75 -0.21
C ASP A 22 -0.68 14.82 -0.81
N TYR A 23 -0.58 14.89 -2.14
CA TYR A 23 0.70 15.06 -2.84
C TYR A 23 1.33 16.44 -2.59
N ALA A 24 0.50 17.47 -2.49
CA ALA A 24 0.97 18.85 -2.28
C ALA A 24 1.63 19.07 -0.92
N ASN A 25 1.24 18.29 0.11
CA ASN A 25 1.75 18.44 1.47
C ASN A 25 3.04 17.64 1.73
N ASP A 26 3.46 16.76 0.82
CA ASP A 26 4.59 15.84 1.02
C ASP A 26 5.94 16.58 1.20
N SER A 27 6.11 17.73 0.53
CA SER A 27 7.29 18.58 0.66
C SER A 27 7.23 19.56 1.84
N SER A 28 6.04 19.73 2.45
CA SER A 28 5.79 20.73 3.50
C SER A 28 6.07 20.21 4.91
N ASN A 29 6.09 18.89 5.10
CA ASN A 29 6.03 18.25 6.41
C ASN A 29 7.38 17.69 6.89
N ASN A 30 8.51 18.34 6.58
CA ASN A 30 9.85 17.93 7.07
C ASN A 30 10.21 16.44 6.82
N GLY A 31 9.73 15.83 5.75
CA GLY A 31 10.03 14.44 5.39
C GLY A 31 9.11 13.39 6.03
N GLU A 32 7.97 13.79 6.59
CA GLU A 32 6.89 12.86 6.92
C GLU A 32 6.37 12.15 5.67
N ARG A 33 6.27 10.82 5.73
CA ARG A 33 5.75 9.98 4.63
C ARG A 33 4.28 9.71 4.84
N ILE A 34 3.44 10.16 3.91
CA ILE A 34 2.00 9.86 3.97
C ILE A 34 1.74 8.44 3.45
N VAL A 35 1.03 7.66 4.27
CA VAL A 35 0.48 6.37 3.88
C VAL A 35 -1.00 6.34 4.27
N LYS A 36 -1.86 5.99 3.32
CA LYS A 36 -3.30 5.81 3.56
C LYS A 36 -3.65 4.34 3.54
N PHE A 37 -4.53 3.95 4.45
CA PHE A 37 -5.04 2.59 4.55
C PHE A 37 -6.56 2.58 4.50
N ARG A 38 -7.10 1.57 3.83
CA ARG A 38 -8.48 1.13 3.95
C ARG A 38 -8.48 -0.33 4.34
N ILE A 39 -9.00 -0.60 5.53
CA ILE A 39 -9.07 -1.94 6.09
C ILE A 39 -10.53 -2.37 6.12
N ARG A 40 -10.81 -3.58 5.61
CA ARG A 40 -12.16 -4.17 5.60
C ARG A 40 -12.08 -5.62 6.05
N MET A 41 -13.03 -6.02 6.90
CA MET A 41 -13.27 -7.44 7.15
C MET A 41 -14.13 -7.99 6.01
N THR A 42 -13.73 -9.11 5.43
CA THR A 42 -14.45 -9.85 4.39
C THR A 42 -14.78 -11.25 4.92
N ALA A 43 -15.54 -12.03 4.14
CA ALA A 43 -15.80 -13.44 4.48
C ALA A 43 -14.51 -14.29 4.50
N ASP A 44 -13.49 -13.88 3.74
CA ASP A 44 -12.22 -14.59 3.58
C ASP A 44 -11.13 -14.09 4.53
N GLY A 45 -11.42 -13.07 5.36
CA GLY A 45 -10.50 -12.51 6.35
C GLY A 45 -10.35 -11.00 6.24
N LEU A 46 -9.11 -10.52 6.31
CA LEU A 46 -8.80 -9.09 6.32
C LEU A 46 -8.32 -8.62 4.94
N ALA A 47 -9.01 -7.66 4.35
CA ALA A 47 -8.57 -6.96 3.15
C ALA A 47 -7.97 -5.60 3.52
N ILE A 48 -6.71 -5.38 3.10
CA ILE A 48 -5.99 -4.12 3.31
C ILE A 48 -5.65 -3.54 1.93
N LEU A 49 -6.18 -2.35 1.65
CA LEU A 49 -5.77 -1.53 0.52
C LEU A 49 -4.95 -0.37 1.07
N ALA A 50 -3.80 -0.10 0.46
CA ALA A 50 -2.91 0.95 0.90
C ALA A 50 -2.37 1.76 -0.28
N ASP A 51 -2.05 3.02 -0.03
CA ASP A 51 -1.61 3.96 -1.07
C ASP A 51 -0.61 4.97 -0.48
N SER A 52 0.44 5.28 -1.24
CA SER A 52 1.52 6.18 -0.83
C SER A 52 2.36 6.63 -2.02
N GLN A 53 2.98 7.80 -1.89
CA GLN A 53 4.03 8.29 -2.80
C GLN A 53 5.36 7.52 -2.69
N HIS A 54 5.50 6.65 -1.69
CA HIS A 54 6.70 5.87 -1.43
C HIS A 54 6.44 4.36 -1.62
N PRO A 55 6.37 3.88 -2.88
CA PRO A 55 5.93 2.51 -3.17
C PRO A 55 6.81 1.44 -2.50
N VAL A 56 8.13 1.64 -2.48
CA VAL A 56 9.08 0.69 -1.85
C VAL A 56 8.83 0.55 -0.35
N ALA A 57 8.64 1.67 0.36
CA ALA A 57 8.39 1.65 1.80
C ALA A 57 7.01 1.05 2.12
N LEU A 58 6.03 1.27 1.24
CA LEU A 58 4.71 0.67 1.38
C LEU A 58 4.76 -0.86 1.18
N GLU A 59 5.48 -1.33 0.17
CA GLU A 59 5.67 -2.76 -0.09
C GLU A 59 6.34 -3.47 1.09
N GLU A 60 7.42 -2.89 1.63
CA GLU A 60 8.10 -3.42 2.83
C GLU A 60 7.16 -3.50 4.04
N LEU A 61 6.34 -2.48 4.24
CA LEU A 61 5.36 -2.44 5.33
C LEU A 61 4.29 -3.52 5.15
N LEU A 62 3.72 -3.68 3.96
CA LEU A 62 2.72 -4.71 3.67
C LEU A 62 3.31 -6.12 3.78
N ALA A 63 4.53 -6.34 3.29
CA ALA A 63 5.23 -7.61 3.42
C ALA A 63 5.48 -8.01 4.88
N SER A 64 5.70 -7.03 5.76
CA SER A 64 5.90 -7.28 7.20
C SER A 64 4.66 -7.84 7.91
N LEU A 65 3.47 -7.71 7.31
CA LEU A 65 2.21 -8.23 7.86
C LEU A 65 2.05 -9.75 7.65
N GLY A 66 2.96 -10.40 6.92
CA GLY A 66 2.90 -11.84 6.66
C GLY A 66 1.77 -12.23 5.71
N VAL A 67 1.46 -11.37 4.74
CA VAL A 67 0.48 -11.66 3.68
C VAL A 67 1.05 -12.63 2.65
N ASP A 68 0.20 -13.49 2.08
CA ASP A 68 0.63 -14.45 1.05
C ASP A 68 0.86 -13.79 -0.32
N SER A 69 0.11 -12.72 -0.61
CA SER A 69 0.20 -12.00 -1.88
C SER A 69 -0.13 -10.52 -1.73
N ILE A 70 0.49 -9.71 -2.59
CA ILE A 70 0.22 -8.28 -2.72
C ILE A 70 -0.20 -8.02 -4.16
N GLU A 71 -1.39 -7.45 -4.34
CA GLU A 71 -1.81 -6.88 -5.61
C GLU A 71 -1.28 -5.45 -5.73
N GLN A 72 -0.65 -5.14 -6.86
CA GLN A 72 -0.04 -3.84 -7.11
C GLN A 72 -0.50 -3.29 -8.45
N MET A 73 -0.95 -2.03 -8.45
CA MET A 73 -1.20 -1.26 -9.66
C MET A 73 0.02 -0.40 -9.96
N LEU A 74 0.46 -0.39 -11.23
CA LEU A 74 1.46 0.57 -11.70
C LEU A 74 0.75 1.87 -12.07
N CYS A 75 0.90 2.89 -11.25
CA CYS A 75 0.45 4.25 -11.55
C CYS A 75 1.54 4.91 -12.40
N GLY A 76 1.25 5.13 -13.69
CA GLY A 76 2.14 5.78 -14.66
C GLY A 76 1.93 7.28 -14.72
#